data_AF-G2J3S9-F1
#
_entry.id   AF-G2J3S9-F1
#
_cell.length_a   1.000
_cell.length_b   1.000
_cell.length_c   1.000
_cell.angle_alpha   90.00
_cell.angle_beta   90.00
_cell.angle_gamma   90.00
#
_symmetry.space_group_name_H-M   'P 1'
#
loop_
_entity.id
_entity.type
_entity.pdbx_description
1 polymer ?
#
loop_
_entity_poly.entity_id
_entity_poly.type
_entity_poly.pdbx_seq_one_letter_code
_entity_poly.pdbx_strand_id
1 'polypeptide(L)'
;MEKVSKPHAARMVFAKNLRQVRRLKEVSQEALALQAGLSRTYVSEVERGERNVSIDNMGLLADALGVKLKDLLDPEMLKTL
;
A
#
# COMPACT_ATOMS: atom_id res chain seq x y z
N MET A 1 14.44 23.41 6.79
CA MET A 1 14.31 21.93 6.80
C MET A 1 13.00 21.60 7.49
N GLU A 2 11.96 21.29 6.72
CA GLU A 2 10.64 21.00 7.28
C GLU A 2 10.66 19.72 8.12
N LYS A 3 10.02 19.80 9.30
CA LYS A 3 9.85 18.71 10.25
C LYS A 3 9.16 17.55 9.54
N VAL A 4 9.83 16.40 9.41
CA VAL A 4 9.15 15.14 9.09
C VAL A 4 8.27 14.79 10.30
N SER A 5 7.04 15.32 10.30
CA SER A 5 6.04 14.95 11.31
C SER A 5 5.73 13.46 11.15
N LYS A 6 5.45 12.78 12.27
CA LYS A 6 5.13 11.35 12.29
C LYS A 6 4.09 11.01 11.20
N PRO A 7 4.24 9.89 10.48
CA PRO A 7 3.25 9.47 9.49
C PRO A 7 1.84 9.43 10.08
N HIS A 8 0.85 9.93 9.32
CA HIS A 8 -0.55 9.84 9.73
C HIS A 8 -0.98 8.36 9.82
N ALA A 9 -1.86 8.03 10.77
CA ALA A 9 -2.31 6.65 11.01
C ALA A 9 -2.86 5.97 9.74
N ALA A 10 -3.63 6.70 8.92
CA ALA A 10 -4.17 6.19 7.65
C ALA A 10 -3.09 5.68 6.69
N ARG A 11 -1.91 6.33 6.65
CA ARG A 11 -0.77 5.86 5.83
C ARG A 11 -0.28 4.51 6.32
N MET A 12 -0.18 4.33 7.63
CA MET A 12 0.29 3.09 8.23
C MET A 12 -0.72 1.95 8.03
N VAL A 13 -2.02 2.25 8.12
CA VAL A 13 -3.10 1.31 7.80
C VAL A 13 -2.98 0.84 6.35
N PHE A 14 -2.91 1.79 5.40
CA PHE A 14 -2.74 1.47 3.99
C PHE A 14 -1.49 0.63 3.71
N ALA A 15 -0.33 1.05 4.22
CA ALA A 15 0.94 0.36 4.04
C ALA A 15 0.90 -1.10 4.54
N LYS A 16 0.33 -1.31 5.73
CA LYS A 16 0.18 -2.64 6.34
C LYS A 16 -0.75 -3.53 5.51
N ASN A 17 -1.93 -3.02 5.16
CA ASN A 17 -2.94 -3.78 4.44
C ASN A 17 -2.48 -4.11 3.01
N LEU A 18 -1.85 -3.17 2.31
CA LEU A 18 -1.26 -3.40 1.00
C LEU A 18 -0.27 -4.57 1.03
N ARG A 19 0.70 -4.51 1.96
CA ARG A 19 1.72 -5.57 2.13
C ARG A 19 1.09 -6.91 2.45
N GLN A 20 0.06 -6.92 3.28
CA GLN A 20 -0.61 -8.13 3.70
C GLN A 20 -1.37 -8.78 2.55
N VAL A 21 -2.21 -8.03 1.83
CA VAL A 21 -2.93 -8.51 0.65
C VAL A 21 -1.96 -9.02 -0.41
N ARG A 22 -0.88 -8.26 -0.69
CA ARG A 22 0.14 -8.69 -1.64
C ARG A 22 0.73 -10.05 -1.27
N ARG A 23 1.06 -10.25 0.01
CA ARG A 23 1.61 -11.52 0.51
C ARG A 23 0.60 -12.67 0.44
N LEU A 24 -0.66 -12.43 0.80
CA LEU A 24 -1.73 -13.43 0.69
C LEU A 24 -1.98 -13.87 -0.76
N LYS A 25 -1.76 -12.98 -1.73
CA LYS A 25 -1.83 -13.28 -3.16
C LYS A 25 -0.52 -13.80 -3.74
N GLU A 26 0.51 -14.02 -2.92
CA GLU A 26 1.83 -14.50 -3.33
C GLU A 26 2.51 -13.61 -4.40
N VAL A 27 2.13 -12.33 -4.47
CA VAL A 27 2.67 -11.38 -5.44
C VAL A 27 3.99 -10.79 -4.92
N SER A 28 5.05 -10.76 -5.73
CA SER A 28 6.30 -10.09 -5.37
C SER A 28 6.15 -8.56 -5.42
N GLN A 29 7.00 -7.80 -4.72
CA GLN A 29 6.99 -6.33 -4.84
C GLN A 29 7.26 -5.88 -6.28
N GLU A 30 8.08 -6.63 -7.01
CA GLU A 30 8.42 -6.34 -8.41
C GLU A 30 7.24 -6.60 -9.35
N ALA A 31 6.52 -7.71 -9.15
CA ALA A 31 5.31 -8.01 -9.90
C ALA A 31 4.20 -6.97 -9.63
N LEU A 32 3.98 -6.59 -8.37
CA LEU A 32 3.03 -5.53 -8.03
C LEU A 32 3.42 -4.19 -8.67
N ALA A 33 4.70 -3.82 -8.59
CA ALA A 33 5.21 -2.60 -9.18
C ALA A 33 4.98 -2.58 -10.70
N LEU A 34 5.31 -3.67 -11.38
CA LEU A 34 5.10 -3.83 -12.82
C LEU A 34 3.62 -3.69 -13.20
N GLN A 35 2.72 -4.38 -12.48
CA GLN A 35 1.27 -4.32 -12.73
C GLN A 35 0.68 -2.92 -12.45
N ALA A 36 1.20 -2.21 -11.45
CA ALA A 36 0.74 -0.87 -11.09
C ALA A 36 1.41 0.26 -11.92
N GLY A 37 2.38 -0.05 -12.79
CA GLY A 37 3.15 0.96 -13.53
C GLY A 37 4.06 1.81 -12.63
N LEU A 38 4.55 1.23 -11.52
CA LEU A 38 5.36 1.90 -10.50
C LEU A 38 6.75 1.26 -10.39
N SER A 39 7.67 1.91 -9.67
CA SER A 39 8.97 1.30 -9.37
C SER A 39 8.88 0.38 -8.16
N ARG A 40 9.63 -0.73 -8.19
CA ARG A 40 9.77 -1.66 -7.05
C ARG A 40 10.19 -0.93 -5.77
N THR A 41 11.11 0.03 -5.88
CA THR A 41 11.58 0.85 -4.75
C THR A 41 10.42 1.65 -4.15
N TYR A 42 9.60 2.29 -4.98
CA TYR A 42 8.42 3.04 -4.52
C TYR A 42 7.43 2.13 -3.78
N VAL A 43 7.10 0.96 -4.34
CA VAL A 43 6.23 -0.03 -3.68
C VAL A 43 6.82 -0.43 -2.32
N SER A 44 8.12 -0.67 -2.26
CA SER A 44 8.82 -1.03 -1.02
C SER A 44 8.71 0.06 0.06
N GLU A 45 8.91 1.33 -0.30
CA GLU A 45 8.79 2.47 0.61
C GLU A 45 7.34 2.71 1.05
N VAL A 46 6.37 2.49 0.15
CA VAL A 46 4.94 2.55 0.48
C VAL A 46 4.57 1.47 1.50
N GLU A 47 4.99 0.22 1.31
CA GLU A 47 4.73 -0.87 2.27
C GLU A 47 5.37 -0.66 3.64
N ARG A 48 6.42 0.17 3.73
CA ARG A 48 7.03 0.59 5.00
C ARG A 48 6.40 1.85 5.60
N GLY A 49 5.48 2.51 4.89
CA GLY A 49 4.87 3.77 5.33
C GLY A 49 5.79 4.99 5.23
N GLU A 50 6.92 4.87 4.53
CA GLU A 50 7.93 5.93 4.37
C GLU A 50 7.50 6.98 3.35
N ARG A 51 6.69 6.58 2.36
CA ARG A 51 6.16 7.48 1.33
C ARG A 51 4.79 8.04 1.70
N ASN A 52 4.61 9.35 1.48
CA ASN A 52 3.28 9.94 1.38
C ASN A 52 2.67 9.55 0.03
N VAL A 53 2.09 8.36 -0.04
CA VAL A 53 1.45 7.83 -1.24
C VAL A 53 0.26 8.72 -1.64
N SER A 54 0.16 9.07 -2.92
CA SER A 54 -1.00 9.80 -3.45
C SER A 54 -2.21 8.88 -3.57
N ILE A 55 -3.42 9.44 -3.57
CA ILE A 55 -4.65 8.66 -3.75
C ILE A 55 -4.66 7.89 -5.08
N ASP A 56 -4.12 8.47 -6.15
CA ASP A 56 -4.01 7.80 -7.46
C ASP A 56 -3.11 6.56 -7.39
N ASN A 57 -1.94 6.68 -6.76
CA ASN A 57 -1.03 5.54 -6.60
C ASN A 57 -1.60 4.48 -5.67
N MET A 58 -2.39 4.88 -4.66
CA MET A 58 -3.13 3.92 -3.84
C MET A 58 -4.15 3.14 -4.68
N GLY A 59 -4.86 3.83 -5.59
CA GLY A 59 -5.78 3.22 -6.54
C GLY A 59 -5.09 2.23 -7.47
N LEU A 60 -3.99 2.63 -8.12
CA LEU A 60 -3.20 1.76 -9.00
C LEU A 60 -2.73 0.47 -8.30
N LEU A 61 -2.29 0.59 -7.05
CA LEU A 61 -1.85 -0.56 -6.24
C LEU A 61 -3.03 -1.47 -5.85
N ALA A 62 -4.20 -0.89 -5.55
CA ALA A 62 -5.41 -1.65 -5.25
C ALA A 62 -5.91 -2.41 -6.49
N ASP A 63 -5.93 -1.74 -7.65
CA ASP A 63 -6.33 -2.32 -8.93
C ASP A 63 -5.39 -3.44 -9.35
N ALA A 64 -4.07 -3.23 -9.23
CA ALA A 64 -3.06 -4.25 -9.50
C ALA A 64 -3.22 -5.50 -8.62
N LEU A 65 -3.64 -5.32 -7.35
CA LEU A 65 -3.96 -6.42 -6.46
C LEU A 65 -5.40 -6.94 -6.63
N GLY A 66 -6.24 -6.33 -7.46
CA GLY A 66 -7.64 -6.71 -7.63
C GLY A 66 -8.45 -6.64 -6.33
N VAL A 67 -8.28 -5.57 -5.55
CA VAL A 67 -9.03 -5.29 -4.31
C VAL A 67 -9.57 -3.86 -4.33
N LYS A 68 -10.61 -3.56 -3.53
CA LYS A 68 -11.11 -2.18 -3.46
C LYS A 68 -10.18 -1.36 -2.56
N LEU A 69 -9.89 -0.13 -2.98
CA LEU A 69 -9.05 0.79 -2.20
C LEU A 69 -9.57 0.98 -0.76
N LYS A 70 -10.89 1.05 -0.57
CA LYS A 70 -11.49 1.19 0.76
C LYS A 70 -11.10 0.07 1.72
N ASP A 71 -10.88 -1.14 1.22
CA ASP A 71 -10.52 -2.29 2.05
C ASP A 71 -9.06 -2.15 2.52
N LEU A 72 -8.18 -1.58 1.68
CA LEU A 72 -6.81 -1.24 2.08
C LEU A 72 -6.76 -0.10 3.12
N LEU A 73 -7.79 0.71 3.21
CA LEU A 73 -7.92 1.81 4.19
C LEU A 73 -8.62 1.39 5.49
N ASP A 74 -9.15 0.17 5.56
CA ASP A 74 -9.86 -0.32 6.73
C ASP A 74 -8.87 -0.80 7.82
N PRO A 75 -8.81 -0.15 9.00
CA PRO A 75 -7.96 -0.60 10.10
C PRO A 75 -8.35 -2.00 10.63
N GLU A 76 -9.55 -2.46 10.36
CA GLU A 76 -10.12 -3.72 10.84
C GLU A 76 -10.20 -4.82 9.79
N MET A 77 -9.64 -4.60 8.59
CA MET A 77 -9.67 -5.53 7.44
C MET A 77 -9.37 -7.00 7.83
N LEU A 78 -8.44 -7.21 8.77
CA LEU A 78 -7.98 -8.53 9.19
C LEU A 78 -8.81 -9.19 10.30
N LYS A 79 -9.81 -8.53 10.87
CA LYS A 79 -10.77 -9.20 11.78
C LYS A 79 -11.81 -10.02 11.01
N THR A 80 -11.90 -9.81 9.71
CA THR A 80 -12.90 -10.40 8.80
C THR A 80 -12.37 -11.48 7.87
N LEU A 81 -11.06 -11.79 7.94
CA LEU A 81 -10.39 -12.89 7.23
C LEU A 81 -10.04 -14.00 8.22
#